data_AF-A0A349Q032-F1
#
_entry.id   AF-A0A349Q032-F1
#
_cell.length_a   1.000
_cell.length_b   1.000
_cell.length_c   1.000
_cell.angle_alpha   90.00
_cell.angle_beta   90.00
_cell.angle_gamma   90.00
#
_symmetry.space_group_name_H-M   'P 1'
#
loop_
_entity.id
_entity.type
_entity.pdbx_description
1 polymer ?
#
loop_
_entity_poly.entity_id
_entity_poly.type
_entity_poly.pdbx_seq_one_letter_code
_entity_poly.pdbx_strand_id
1 'polypeptide(L)' 'TYKASFNRPNLYYEVRTKTKNIESDIIRFIKLHKGKSGIIYCLSRKKVEAIAEVLQVNGISAVPY' A
#
# COMPACT_ATOMS: atom_id res chain seq x y z
N THR A 1 26.02 9.15 25.24
CA THR A 1 25.76 8.63 23.88
C THR A 1 24.66 9.46 23.23
N TYR A 2 24.90 9.99 22.03
CA TYR A 2 23.89 10.75 21.27
C TYR A 2 22.82 9.82 20.68
N LYS A 3 21.55 10.24 20.70
CA LYS A 3 20.43 9.57 20.04
C LYS A 3 19.69 10.59 19.18
N ALA A 4 19.59 10.32 17.88
CA ALA A 4 18.79 11.13 16.98
C ALA A 4 17.29 10.90 17.22
N SER A 5 16.48 11.89 16.84
CA SER A 5 15.02 11.76 16.84
C SER A 5 14.55 10.82 15.73
N PHE A 6 13.49 10.06 16.00
CA PHE A 6 12.81 9.24 15.00
C PHE A 6 11.89 10.07 14.08
N ASN A 7 11.63 11.33 14.43
CA ASN A 7 10.63 12.14 13.74
C ASN A 7 11.00 12.37 12.27
N ARG A 8 10.02 12.18 11.40
CA ARG A 8 10.07 12.50 9.97
C ARG A 8 8.91 13.45 9.67
N PRO A 9 9.11 14.77 9.71
CA PRO A 9 8.02 15.75 9.59
C PRO A 9 7.33 15.72 8.22
N ASN A 10 7.94 15.06 7.24
CA ASN A 10 7.39 14.86 5.90
C ASN A 10 6.49 13.62 5.78
N LEU A 11 6.34 12.81 6.82
CA LEU A 11 5.49 11.61 6.80
C LEU A 11 4.09 11.93 7.33
N TYR A 12 3.09 11.56 6.55
CA TYR A 12 1.69 11.59 6.95
C TYR A 12 1.27 10.20 7.42
N TYR A 13 0.62 10.13 8.58
CA TYR A 13 0.13 8.88 9.17
C TYR A 13 -1.40 8.88 9.18
N GLU A 14 -1.99 7.76 8.76
CA GLU A 14 -3.43 7.56 8.74
C GLU A 14 -3.77 6.13 9.15
N VAL A 15 -4.86 5.96 9.90
CA VAL A 15 -5.42 4.66 10.26
C VAL A 15 -6.85 4.58 9.75
N ARG A 16 -7.16 3.53 9.01
CA ARG A 16 -8.50 3.27 8.47
C ARG A 16 -9.00 1.91 8.96
N THR A 17 -10.29 1.82 9.27
CA THR A 17 -10.93 0.55 9.61
C THR A 17 -10.96 -0.37 8.39
N LYS A 18 -10.58 -1.64 8.57
CA LYS A 18 -10.62 -2.63 7.50
C LYS A 18 -12.06 -2.92 7.08
N THR A 19 -12.36 -2.76 5.79
CA THR A 19 -13.67 -3.09 5.23
C THR A 19 -13.71 -4.54 4.70
N LYS A 20 -14.90 -5.02 4.35
CA LYS A 20 -15.06 -6.30 3.64
C LYS A 20 -14.49 -6.27 2.21
N ASN A 21 -14.37 -5.09 1.61
CA ASN A 21 -13.96 -4.89 0.20
C ASN A 21 -12.57 -4.25 0.10
N ILE A 22 -11.59 -4.83 0.80
CA ILE A 22 -10.26 -4.22 0.96
C ILE A 22 -9.54 -3.98 -0.39
N GLU A 23 -9.74 -4.85 -1.38
CA GLU A 23 -9.13 -4.72 -2.70
C GLU A 23 -9.64 -3.48 -3.44
N SER A 24 -10.95 -3.24 -3.42
CA SER A 24 -11.56 -2.04 -3.99
C SER A 24 -11.09 -0.76 -3.29
N ASP A 25 -10.90 -0.82 -1.97
CA ASP A 25 -10.37 0.30 -1.20
C ASP A 25 -8.92 0.64 -1.56
N ILE A 26 -8.07 -0.38 -1.73
CA ILE A 26 -6.69 -0.21 -2.18
C ILE A 26 -6.66 0.39 -3.60
N ILE A 27 -7.44 -0.16 -4.53
CA ILE A 27 -7.50 0.33 -5.92
C ILE A 27 -7.93 1.80 -5.95
N ARG A 28 -8.97 2.16 -5.19
CA ARG A 28 -9.45 3.54 -5.08
C ARG A 28 -8.36 4.45 -4.52
N PHE A 29 -7.67 4.03 -3.47
CA PHE A 29 -6.56 4.80 -2.89
C PHE A 29 -5.44 5.05 -3.91
N ILE A 30 -5.02 4.03 -4.66
CA ILE A 30 -3.98 4.15 -5.67
C ILE A 30 -4.43 5.07 -6.82
N LYS A 31 -5.67 4.97 -7.28
CA LYS A 31 -6.21 5.84 -8.34
C LYS A 31 -6.23 7.32 -7.95
N LEU A 32 -6.46 7.64 -6.68
CA LEU A 32 -6.35 9.01 -6.15
C LEU A 32 -4.89 9.52 -6.12
N HIS A 33 -3.91 8.62 -6.19
CA HIS A 33 -2.48 8.91 -6.19
C HIS A 33 -1.82 8.55 -7.53
N LYS A 34 -2.56 8.68 -8.64
CA LYS A 34 -2.09 8.35 -9.99
C LYS A 34 -0.72 8.97 -10.28
N GLY A 35 0.21 8.14 -10.77
CA GLY A 35 1.58 8.55 -11.14
C GLY A 35 2.59 8.56 -9.98
N LYS A 36 2.18 8.26 -8.74
CA LYS A 36 3.09 8.13 -7.60
C LYS A 36 3.50 6.67 -7.38
N SER A 37 4.69 6.47 -6.81
CA SER A 37 5.19 5.16 -6.37
C SER A 37 4.69 4.82 -4.95
N GLY A 38 4.59 3.53 -4.63
CA GLY A 38 4.16 3.07 -3.31
C GLY A 38 4.58 1.62 -3.02
N ILE A 39 4.43 1.23 -1.75
CA ILE A 39 4.70 -0.13 -1.24
C ILE A 39 3.47 -0.60 -0.48
N ILE A 40 3.08 -1.86 -0.69
CA ILE A 40 2.01 -2.53 0.06
C ILE A 40 2.63 -3.68 0.84
N TYR A 41 2.64 -3.60 2.17
CA TYR A 41 3.06 -4.70 3.02
C TYR A 41 1.89 -5.65 3.28
N CYS A 42 2.14 -6.95 3.08
CA CYS A 42 1.19 -8.02 3.36
C CYS A 42 1.78 -8.99 4.40
N LEU A 43 0.91 -9.69 5.12
CA LEU A 43 1.33 -10.65 6.16
C LEU A 43 1.89 -11.98 5.60
N SER A 44 1.49 -12.37 4.39
CA SER A 44 1.91 -13.65 3.79
C SER A 44 2.21 -13.51 2.30
N ARG A 45 3.12 -14.34 1.79
CA ARG A 45 3.48 -14.40 0.36
C ARG A 45 2.26 -14.64 -0.53
N LYS A 46 1.39 -15.58 -0.13
CA LYS A 46 0.13 -15.84 -0.83
C LYS A 46 -0.74 -14.59 -0.98
N LYS A 47 -0.79 -13.71 0.05
CA LYS A 47 -1.55 -12.47 -0.05
C LYS A 47 -0.84 -11.41 -0.90
N VAL A 48 0.50 -11.36 -0.89
CA VAL A 48 1.29 -10.52 -1.81
C VAL A 48 0.95 -10.86 -3.26
N GLU A 49 1.04 -12.13 -3.63
CA GLU A 49 0.74 -12.62 -4.98
C GLU A 49 -0.69 -12.26 -5.41
N ALA A 50 -1.68 -12.59 -4.57
CA ALA A 50 -3.09 -12.32 -4.87
C ALA A 50 -3.39 -10.81 -5.04
N ILE A 51 -2.81 -9.95 -4.20
CA ILE A 51 -3.01 -8.50 -4.33
C ILE A 51 -2.32 -7.96 -5.58
N ALA A 52 -1.11 -8.42 -5.90
CA ALA A 52 -0.41 -7.99 -7.10
C ALA A 52 -1.20 -8.33 -8.38
N GLU A 53 -1.76 -9.54 -8.46
CA GLU A 53 -2.62 -9.97 -9.56
C GLU A 53 -3.87 -9.09 -9.69
N VAL A 54 -4.59 -8.85 -8.58
CA VAL A 54 -5.78 -7.98 -8.57
C VAL A 54 -5.44 -6.57 -9.07
N LEU A 55 -4.30 -6.02 -8.68
CA LEU A 55 -3.85 -4.71 -9.14
C LEU A 55 -3.53 -4.71 -10.64
N GLN A 56 -2.81 -5.72 -11.13
CA GLN A 56 -2.44 -5.86 -12.54
C GLN A 56 -3.67 -5.98 -13.45
N VAL A 57 -4.65 -6.82 -13.08
CA VAL A 57 -5.92 -6.97 -13.83
C VAL A 57 -6.72 -5.66 -13.86
N ASN A 58 -6.53 -4.79 -12.86
CA ASN A 58 -7.12 -3.44 -12.81
C ASN A 58 -6.25 -2.35 -13.47
N GLY A 59 -5.23 -2.73 -14.25
CA GLY A 59 -4.37 -1.81 -14.99
C GLY A 59 -3.37 -1.03 -14.12
N ILE A 60 -3.08 -1.51 -12.91
CA ILE A 60 -2.09 -0.92 -12.01
C ILE A 60 -0.80 -1.73 -12.09
N SER A 61 0.30 -1.08 -12.45
CA SER A 61 1.63 -1.69 -12.45
C SER A 61 2.05 -2.05 -11.03
N ALA A 62 2.09 -3.35 -10.72
CA ALA A 62 2.51 -3.89 -9.43
C ALA A 62 3.37 -5.14 -9.65
N VAL A 63 4.38 -5.35 -8.81
CA VAL A 63 5.24 -6.54 -8.82
C VAL A 63 5.26 -7.12 -7.40
N PRO A 64 4.97 -8.42 -7.22
CA PRO A 64 5.04 -9.06 -5.90
C PRO A 64 6.50 -9.23 -5.46
N TYR A 65 6.77 -9.04 -4.17
CA TYR A 65 8.06 -9.29 -3.51
C TYR A 65 7.87 -9.87 -2.11
#